data_AF-A0A7S1C4J3-F1
#
_entry.id   AF-A0A7S1C4J3-F1
#
_cell.length_a   1.000
_cell.length_b   1.000
_cell.length_c   1.000
_cell.angle_alpha   90.00
_cell.angle_beta   90.00
_cell.angle_gamma   90.00
#
_symmetry.space_group_name_H-M   'P 1'
#
loop_
_entity.id
_entity.type
_entity.pdbx_description
1 polymer ?
#
loop_
_entity_poly.entity_id
_entity_poly.type
_entity_poly.pdbx_seq_one_letter_code
_entity_poly.pdbx_strand_id
1 'polypeptide(L)'
;TGSGDHAGATPRVLRKDAVSATSEWVVAMNEHWRRWEEDEGKDLVFTCGILHTLADEHSYSRVPEHVHVGVEFRSQSRETLHEWTALMVAELDRVGAKHGVSFTHSEVAFSA
;
A
#
# COMPACT_ATOMS: atom_id res chain seq x y z
N THR A 1 2.44 4.29 8.68
CA THR A 1 2.40 5.28 9.77
C THR A 1 2.70 6.66 9.25
N GLY A 2 1.83 7.61 9.56
CA GLY A 2 1.91 9.03 9.21
C GLY A 2 1.94 9.92 10.46
N SER A 3 1.14 10.99 10.49
CA SER A 3 0.92 11.82 11.69
C SER A 3 -0.56 12.12 11.91
N GLY A 4 -1.04 11.92 13.14
CA GLY A 4 -2.39 12.27 13.53
C GLY A 4 -2.58 13.78 13.68
N ASP A 5 -3.41 14.36 12.82
CA ASP A 5 -3.64 15.81 12.74
C ASP A 5 -5.13 16.17 12.77
N HIS A 6 -5.47 17.43 13.04
CA HIS A 6 -6.86 17.90 12.96
C HIS A 6 -7.27 18.13 11.49
N ALA A 7 -8.26 17.38 10.99
CA ALA A 7 -8.62 17.36 9.58
C ALA A 7 -9.12 18.73 9.05
N GLY A 8 -9.70 19.57 9.92
CA GLY A 8 -10.16 20.91 9.54
C GLY A 8 -9.13 22.02 9.67
N ALA A 9 -7.99 21.77 10.34
CA ALA A 9 -7.03 22.83 10.68
C ALA A 9 -5.66 22.64 10.01
N THR A 10 -5.30 21.40 9.66
CA THR A 10 -4.00 21.10 9.04
C THR A 10 -4.10 21.23 7.51
N PRO A 11 -3.37 22.18 6.88
CA PRO A 11 -3.32 22.33 5.44
C PRO A 11 -2.78 21.08 4.74
N ARG A 12 -3.25 20.82 3.51
CA ARG A 12 -2.87 19.61 2.74
C ARG A 12 -1.36 19.38 2.67
N VAL A 13 -0.58 20.43 2.45
CA VAL A 13 0.88 20.35 2.25
C VAL A 13 1.66 19.95 3.51
N LEU A 14 1.04 20.03 4.69
CA LEU A 14 1.66 19.65 5.96
C LEU A 14 1.23 18.26 6.44
N ARG A 15 0.26 17.63 5.76
CA ARG A 15 -0.28 16.33 6.20
C ARG A 15 0.67 15.20 5.86
N LYS A 16 0.75 14.23 6.77
CA LYS A 16 1.31 12.89 6.54
C LYS A 16 0.17 11.87 6.67
N ASP A 17 -0.72 11.89 5.70
CA ASP A 17 -1.99 11.16 5.74
C ASP A 17 -1.80 9.70 5.30
N ALA A 18 -1.90 8.77 6.25
CA ALA A 18 -1.67 7.35 6.00
C ALA A 18 -2.73 6.73 5.07
N VAL A 19 -3.99 7.18 5.13
CA VAL A 19 -5.05 6.67 4.24
C VAL A 19 -4.80 7.12 2.81
N SER A 20 -4.44 8.38 2.60
CA SER A 20 -4.12 8.91 1.28
C SER A 20 -2.93 8.18 0.66
N ALA A 21 -1.87 7.94 1.43
CA ALA A 21 -0.70 7.20 0.98
C ALA A 21 -1.06 5.75 0.60
N THR A 22 -1.72 5.00 1.50
CA THR A 22 -2.11 3.61 1.21
C THR A 22 -3.05 3.52 0.02
N SER A 23 -3.96 4.47 -0.16
CA SER A 23 -4.88 4.50 -1.31
C SER A 23 -4.13 4.67 -2.64
N GLU A 24 -3.14 5.57 -2.69
CA GLU A 24 -2.28 5.72 -3.87
C GLU A 24 -1.50 4.44 -4.16
N TRP A 25 -0.95 3.80 -3.14
CA TRP A 25 -0.24 2.53 -3.30
C TRP A 25 -1.15 1.42 -3.84
N VAL A 26 -2.38 1.27 -3.32
CA VAL A 26 -3.34 0.27 -3.83
C VAL A 26 -3.65 0.51 -5.30
N VAL A 27 -3.87 1.76 -5.72
CA VAL A 27 -4.10 2.10 -7.13
C VAL A 27 -2.88 1.74 -7.98
N ALA A 28 -1.68 2.13 -7.56
CA ALA A 28 -0.45 1.82 -8.29
C ALA A 28 -0.22 0.30 -8.44
N MET A 29 -0.47 -0.49 -7.38
CA MET A 29 -0.35 -1.94 -7.45
C MET A 29 -1.38 -2.56 -8.41
N ASN A 30 -2.62 -2.07 -8.45
CA ASN A 30 -3.60 -2.54 -9.43
C ASN A 30 -3.18 -2.20 -10.88
N GLU A 31 -2.58 -1.03 -11.11
CA GLU A 31 -2.07 -0.65 -12.43
C GLU A 31 -0.87 -1.48 -12.87
N HIS A 32 0.03 -1.84 -11.94
CA HIS A 32 1.13 -2.76 -12.22
C HIS A 32 0.63 -4.17 -12.52
N TRP A 33 -0.33 -4.67 -11.74
CA TRP A 33 -0.91 -5.99 -11.95
C TRP A 33 -1.55 -6.10 -13.33
N ARG A 34 -2.39 -5.13 -13.71
CA ARG A 34 -3.00 -5.06 -15.04
C ARG A 34 -1.95 -5.11 -16.15
N ARG A 35 -0.86 -4.34 -16.05
CA ARG A 35 0.21 -4.33 -17.05
C ARG A 35 0.94 -5.67 -17.13
N TRP A 36 1.23 -6.30 -16.00
CA TRP A 36 1.88 -7.60 -15.99
C TRP A 36 1.00 -8.70 -16.60
N GLU A 37 -0.31 -8.64 -16.37
CA GLU A 37 -1.27 -9.56 -16.97
C GLU A 37 -1.45 -9.29 -18.48
N GLU A 38 -1.76 -8.05 -18.86
CA GLU A 38 -2.13 -7.68 -20.23
C GLU A 38 -0.93 -7.56 -21.18
N ASP A 39 0.17 -6.93 -20.73
CA ASP A 39 1.30 -6.58 -21.59
C ASP A 39 2.41 -7.65 -21.55
N GLU A 40 2.63 -8.28 -20.38
CA GLU A 40 3.69 -9.28 -20.17
C GLU A 40 3.17 -10.73 -20.15
N GLY A 41 1.85 -10.94 -20.03
CA GLY A 41 1.25 -12.27 -19.99
C GLY A 41 1.57 -13.09 -18.74
N LYS A 42 1.92 -12.44 -17.61
CA LYS A 42 2.26 -13.10 -16.35
C LYS A 42 0.99 -13.66 -15.68
N ASP A 43 1.07 -14.87 -15.09
CA ASP A 43 -0.05 -15.53 -14.39
C ASP A 43 -0.28 -15.02 -12.94
N LEU A 44 0.00 -13.74 -12.71
CA LEU A 44 -0.14 -13.14 -11.39
C LEU A 44 -1.61 -12.88 -11.08
N VAL A 45 -2.03 -13.21 -9.86
CA VAL A 45 -3.25 -12.67 -9.23
C VAL A 45 -2.86 -11.89 -7.99
N PHE A 46 -3.51 -10.75 -7.76
CA PHE A 46 -3.26 -9.87 -6.62
C PHE A 46 -4.59 -9.40 -6.00
N THR A 47 -4.63 -9.27 -4.68
CA THR A 47 -5.82 -8.81 -3.97
C THR A 47 -5.43 -8.01 -2.73
N CYS A 48 -6.02 -6.82 -2.57
CA CYS A 48 -6.02 -6.10 -1.31
C CYS A 48 -7.24 -6.52 -0.49
N GLY A 49 -7.06 -7.48 0.42
CA GLY A 49 -8.15 -8.11 1.16
C GLY A 49 -8.48 -7.45 2.50
N ILE A 50 -7.53 -6.71 3.07
CA ILE A 50 -7.70 -6.01 4.36
C ILE A 50 -7.26 -4.56 4.17
N LEU A 51 -8.11 -3.62 4.58
CA LEU A 51 -7.79 -2.19 4.63
C LEU A 51 -8.60 -1.51 5.73
N HIS A 52 -7.95 -1.05 6.79
CA HIS A 52 -8.63 -0.32 7.85
C HIS A 52 -7.69 0.63 8.59
N THR A 53 -8.27 1.72 9.14
CA THR A 53 -7.62 2.53 10.17
C THR A 53 -7.71 1.83 11.53
N LEU A 54 -6.96 2.31 12.52
CA LEU A 54 -7.04 1.81 13.89
C LEU A 54 -8.33 2.28 14.58
N ALA A 55 -9.11 1.34 15.10
CA ALA A 55 -10.46 1.62 15.63
C ALA A 55 -10.46 2.48 16.89
N ASP A 56 -9.39 2.43 17.69
CA ASP A 56 -9.17 3.24 18.88
C ASP A 56 -8.67 4.66 18.56
N GLU A 57 -8.15 4.90 17.35
CA GLU A 57 -7.61 6.19 16.94
C GLU A 57 -8.46 6.92 15.88
N HIS A 58 -9.30 6.19 15.14
CA HIS A 58 -9.96 6.74 13.97
C HIS A 58 -11.05 7.76 14.31
N SER A 59 -11.17 8.78 13.45
CA SER A 59 -12.25 9.77 13.54
C SER A 59 -12.40 10.46 12.19
N TYR A 60 -13.62 10.83 11.84
CA TYR A 60 -13.89 11.62 10.63
C TYR A 60 -13.22 13.01 10.67
N SER A 61 -12.92 13.53 11.87
CA SER A 61 -12.31 14.86 12.06
C SER A 61 -10.80 14.83 12.24
N ARG A 62 -10.15 13.68 12.00
CA ARG A 62 -8.70 13.50 12.14
C ARG A 62 -8.07 13.04 10.82
N VAL A 63 -6.87 13.55 10.54
CA VAL A 63 -5.99 12.97 9.53
C VAL A 63 -5.48 11.63 10.06
N PRO A 64 -5.64 10.51 9.33
CA PRO A 64 -5.26 9.19 9.83
C PRO A 64 -3.74 9.01 9.96
N GLU A 65 -3.31 8.59 11.14
CA GLU A 65 -1.90 8.24 11.42
C GLU A 65 -1.56 6.80 11.02
N HIS A 66 -2.47 5.87 11.29
CA HIS A 66 -2.24 4.44 11.08
C HIS A 66 -3.28 3.84 10.14
N VAL A 67 -2.78 3.00 9.23
CA VAL A 67 -3.56 2.14 8.35
C VAL A 67 -2.91 0.77 8.34
N HIS A 68 -3.72 -0.26 8.52
CA HIS A 68 -3.35 -1.63 8.26
C HIS A 68 -3.88 -2.05 6.89
N VAL A 69 -2.98 -2.59 6.09
CA VAL A 69 -3.29 -3.15 4.77
C VAL A 69 -2.78 -4.59 4.73
N GLY A 70 -3.62 -5.49 4.22
CA GLY A 70 -3.28 -6.88 3.99
C GLY A 70 -3.53 -7.23 2.55
N VAL A 71 -2.52 -7.80 1.90
CA VAL A 71 -2.58 -8.21 0.50
C VAL A 71 -2.24 -9.67 0.36
N GLU A 72 -2.82 -10.30 -0.66
CA GLU A 72 -2.58 -11.68 -1.04
C GLU A 72 -2.24 -11.69 -2.54
N PHE A 73 -1.26 -12.50 -2.94
CA PHE A 73 -0.97 -12.72 -4.35
C PHE A 73 -0.46 -14.12 -4.63
N ARG A 74 -0.71 -14.63 -5.83
CA ARG A 74 -0.30 -15.96 -6.28
C ARG A 74 0.14 -15.93 -7.73
N SER A 75 1.04 -16.84 -8.08
CA SER A 75 1.53 -17.11 -9.43
C SER A 75 2.17 -18.49 -9.43
N GLN A 76 2.14 -19.20 -10.57
CA GLN A 76 2.90 -20.46 -10.74
C GLN A 76 4.39 -20.20 -10.96
N SER A 77 4.78 -18.96 -11.28
CA SER A 77 6.17 -18.56 -11.49
C SER A 77 6.77 -17.96 -10.21
N ARG A 78 7.77 -18.63 -9.64
CA ARG A 78 8.55 -18.11 -8.51
C ARG A 78 9.27 -16.82 -8.86
N GLU A 79 9.73 -16.69 -10.10
CA GLU A 79 10.36 -15.46 -10.59
C GLU A 79 9.38 -14.29 -10.57
N THR A 80 8.15 -14.50 -11.08
CA THR A 80 7.08 -13.50 -11.02
C THR A 80 6.78 -13.09 -9.58
N LEU A 81 6.72 -14.03 -8.63
CA LEU A 81 6.49 -13.73 -7.22
C LEU A 81 7.62 -12.89 -6.59
N HIS A 82 8.87 -13.20 -6.92
CA HIS A 82 10.04 -12.45 -6.45
C HIS A 82 10.04 -11.02 -7.01
N GLU A 83 9.85 -10.88 -8.32
CA GLU A 83 9.79 -9.57 -8.97
C GLU A 83 8.62 -8.73 -8.42
N TRP A 84 7.45 -9.35 -8.22
CA TRP A 84 6.26 -8.66 -7.72
C TRP A 84 6.49 -8.11 -6.31
N THR A 85 7.16 -8.90 -5.47
CA THR A 85 7.52 -8.49 -4.11
C THR A 85 8.48 -7.32 -4.12
N ALA A 86 9.53 -7.37 -4.96
CA ALA A 86 10.48 -6.27 -5.10
C ALA A 86 9.80 -4.98 -5.59
N LEU A 87 8.92 -5.10 -6.59
CA LEU A 87 8.13 -3.98 -7.10
C LEU A 87 7.22 -3.37 -6.01
N MET A 88 6.55 -4.23 -5.25
CA MET A 88 5.63 -3.81 -4.20
C MET A 88 6.35 -3.02 -3.11
N VAL A 89 7.54 -3.47 -2.69
CA VAL A 89 8.39 -2.75 -1.72
C VAL A 89 8.88 -1.41 -2.30
N ALA A 90 9.31 -1.40 -3.56
CA ALA A 90 9.72 -0.15 -4.23
C ALA A 90 8.57 0.88 -4.30
N GLU A 91 7.34 0.43 -4.54
CA GLU A 91 6.15 1.29 -4.51
C GLU A 91 5.82 1.80 -3.10
N LEU A 92 6.02 0.99 -2.05
CA LEU A 92 5.89 1.45 -0.66
C LEU A 92 6.87 2.58 -0.38
N ASP A 93 8.14 2.43 -0.78
CA ASP A 93 9.17 3.46 -0.60
C ASP A 93 8.85 4.74 -1.38
N ARG A 94 8.45 4.60 -2.64
CA ARG A 94 8.08 5.74 -3.51
C ARG A 94 6.91 6.53 -2.93
N VAL A 95 5.84 5.84 -2.55
CA VAL A 95 4.63 6.46 -1.98
C VAL A 95 4.93 7.04 -0.60
N GLY A 96 5.70 6.32 0.22
CA GLY A 96 6.14 6.77 1.54
C GLY A 96 6.87 8.11 1.47
N ALA A 97 7.88 8.20 0.60
CA ALA A 97 8.63 9.44 0.37
C ALA A 97 7.74 10.59 -0.12
N LYS A 98 6.80 10.32 -1.05
CA LYS A 98 5.88 11.32 -1.60
C LYS A 98 4.95 11.92 -0.54
N HIS A 99 4.43 11.08 0.36
CA HIS A 99 3.44 11.48 1.37
C HIS A 99 4.07 11.81 2.73
N GLY A 100 5.37 11.62 2.89
CA GLY A 100 6.05 11.81 4.17
C GLY A 100 5.61 10.80 5.24
N VAL A 101 5.16 9.61 4.82
CA VAL A 101 4.75 8.51 5.69
C VAL A 101 5.78 7.38 5.64
N SER A 102 5.74 6.49 6.62
CA SER A 102 6.58 5.29 6.66
C SER A 102 5.73 4.03 6.54
N PHE A 103 6.16 3.09 5.70
CA PHE A 103 5.58 1.76 5.61
C PHE A 103 6.48 0.75 6.30
N THR A 104 5.87 -0.18 7.03
CA THR A 104 6.56 -1.33 7.60
C THR A 104 5.82 -2.56 7.13
N HIS A 105 6.54 -3.56 6.63
CA HIS A 105 5.95 -4.81 6.16
C HIS A 105 6.63 -6.00 6.86
N SER A 106 5.89 -7.09 7.03
CA SER A 106 6.46 -8.36 7.45
C SER A 106 7.28 -8.99 6.32
N GLU A 107 8.08 -10.00 6.66
CA GLU A 107 8.74 -10.83 5.66
C GLU A 107 7.69 -11.50 4.75
N VAL A 108 7.91 -11.44 3.45
CA VAL A 108 7.02 -12.04 2.44
C VAL A 108 7.53 -13.46 2.17
N ALA A 109 6.83 -14.45 2.72
CA ALA A 109 7.15 -15.86 2.50
C ALA A 109 6.28 -16.44 1.39
N PHE A 110 6.88 -17.07 0.38
CA PHE A 110 6.17 -17.79 -0.66
C PHE A 110 5.91 -19.23 -0.22
N SER A 111 4.65 -19.66 -0.11
CA SER A 111 4.34 -21.09 0.02
C SER A 111 4.36 -21.71 -1.39
N ALA A 112 5.25 -22.68 -1.59
CA ALA A 112 5.35 -23.47 -2.82
C ALA A 112 4.10 -24.32 -3.09
#